data_AF-A0A354X095-F1
#
_entry.id   AF-A0A354X095-F1
#
_cell.length_a   1.000
_cell.length_b   1.000
_cell.length_c   1.000
_cell.angle_alpha   90.00
_cell.angle_beta   90.00
_cell.angle_gamma   90.00
#
_symmetry.space_group_name_H-M   'P 1'
#
loop_
_entity.id
_entity.type
_entity.pdbx_description
1 polymer ?
#
loop_
_entity_poly.entity_id
_entity_poly.type
_entity_poly.pdbx_seq_one_letter_code
_entity_poly.pdbx_strand_id
1 'polypeptide(L)' 'WWGHRIPAYFLPKGGYVVAMTREEAYKKALQKVDYPLSIDDLRQDEDVLDTWFSSWLWPISVFDGFNDPDNKDI' A
#
# COMPACT_ATOMS: atom_id res chain seq x y z
N TRP A 1 6.00 13.16 10.36
CA TRP A 1 5.53 13.54 9.01
C TRP A 1 4.04 13.25 8.91
N TRP A 2 3.26 14.06 8.19
CA TRP A 2 1.80 13.92 8.08
C TRP A 2 1.47 13.39 6.68
N GLY A 3 0.87 12.21 6.57
CA GLY A 3 0.58 11.53 5.30
C GLY A 3 0.35 10.03 5.49
N HIS A 4 -0.38 9.40 4.56
CA HIS A 4 -0.56 7.94 4.55
C HIS A 4 0.75 7.28 4.11
N ARG A 5 1.30 6.39 4.95
CA ARG A 5 2.52 5.66 4.61
C ARG A 5 2.24 4.62 3.54
N ILE A 6 3.18 4.47 2.61
CA ILE A 6 3.06 3.47 1.55
C ILE A 6 3.01 2.08 2.20
N PRO A 7 2.01 1.24 1.87
CA PRO A 7 1.86 -0.11 2.44
C PRO A 7 2.84 -1.12 1.81
N ALA A 8 4.10 -0.73 1.61
CA ALA A 8 5.17 -1.56 1.05
C ALA A 8 6.19 -1.91 2.13
N TYR A 9 6.56 -3.18 2.19
CA TYR A 9 7.52 -3.73 3.14
C TYR A 9 8.65 -4.42 2.38
N PHE A 10 9.88 -4.00 2.64
CA PHE A 10 11.09 -4.55 2.05
C PHE A 10 11.60 -5.75 2.85
N LEU A 11 12.10 -6.73 2.09
CA LEU A 11 12.71 -7.95 2.62
C LEU A 11 14.22 -7.76 2.82
N PRO A 12 14.84 -8.39 3.82
CA PRO A 12 16.26 -8.21 4.13
C PRO A 12 17.20 -8.70 3.01
N LYS A 13 16.76 -9.66 2.19
CA LYS A 13 17.52 -10.18 1.04
C LYS A 13 17.16 -9.52 -0.29
N GLY A 14 16.44 -8.41 -0.25
CA GLY A 14 15.93 -7.72 -1.44
C GLY A 14 14.54 -8.18 -1.86
N GLY A 15 13.85 -7.30 -2.58
CA GLY A 15 12.44 -7.45 -2.94
C GLY A 15 11.49 -6.82 -1.92
N TYR A 16 10.20 -6.80 -2.27
CA TYR A 16 9.16 -6.19 -1.45
C TYR A 16 7.86 -7.01 -1.48
N VAL A 17 7.02 -6.74 -0.48
CA VAL A 17 5.65 -7.22 -0.35
C VAL A 17 4.74 -6.03 -0.04
N VAL A 18 3.52 -6.02 -0.60
CA VAL A 18 2.53 -4.97 -0.38
C VAL A 18 1.40 -5.53 0.49
N ALA A 19 1.16 -4.90 1.64
CA ALA A 19 0.13 -5.30 2.59
C ALA A 19 -0.28 -4.13 3.49
N MET A 20 -1.51 -4.14 3.99
CA MET A 20 -2.01 -3.04 4.82
C MET A 20 -1.40 -3.04 6.21
N THR A 21 -1.07 -4.22 6.73
CA THR A 21 -0.47 -4.40 8.06
C THR A 21 0.85 -5.15 7.98
N ARG A 22 1.67 -4.99 9.03
CA ARG A 22 2.97 -5.67 9.12
C ARG A 22 2.80 -7.19 9.25
N GLU A 23 1.73 -7.63 9.90
CA GLU A 23 1.38 -9.04 10.08
C GLU A 23 0.98 -9.70 8.76
N GLU A 24 0.20 -9.00 7.93
CA GLU A 24 -0.14 -9.47 6.59
C GLU A 24 1.08 -9.49 5.67
N ALA A 25 1.93 -8.46 5.76
CA ALA A 25 3.21 -8.42 5.04
C ALA A 25 4.06 -9.63 5.41
N TYR A 26 4.15 -9.97 6.70
CA TYR A 26 4.88 -11.12 7.20
C TYR A 26 4.34 -12.46 6.67
N LYS A 27 3.02 -12.67 6.70
CA LYS A 27 2.41 -13.87 6.13
C LYS A 27 2.69 -14.01 4.63
N LYS A 28 2.59 -12.92 3.86
CA LYS A 28 2.91 -12.91 2.43
C LYS A 28 4.39 -13.14 2.17
N ALA A 29 5.25 -12.57 3.01
CA ALA A 29 6.69 -12.76 2.91
C ALA A 29 7.09 -14.21 3.16
N LEU A 30 6.57 -14.85 4.21
CA LEU A 30 6.81 -16.27 4.51
C LEU A 30 6.40 -17.22 3.37
N GLN A 31 5.41 -16.85 2.57
CA GLN A 31 5.02 -17.64 1.38
C GLN A 31 5.97 -17.44 0.19
N LYS A 32 6.72 -16.34 0.17
CA LYS A 32 7.54 -15.91 -0.96
C LYS A 32 9.03 -16.22 -0.77
N VAL A 33 9.47 -16.40 0.47
CA VAL A 33 10.88 -16.66 0.82
C VAL A 33 11.06 -18.01 1.51
N ASP A 34 12.17 -18.68 1.22
CA ASP A 34 12.52 -19.98 1.79
C ASP A 34 13.66 -19.86 2.83
N TYR A 35 13.63 -18.79 3.63
CA TYR A 35 14.60 -18.55 4.70
C TYR A 35 13.90 -18.08 5.97
N PRO A 36 14.48 -18.31 7.15
CA PRO A 36 13.91 -17.81 8.40
C PRO A 36 13.83 -16.28 8.36
N LEU A 37 12.61 -15.77 8.45
CA LEU A 37 12.29 -14.35 8.45
C LEU A 37 11.60 -14.04 9.78
N SER A 38 12.01 -12.97 10.46
CA SER A 38 11.26 -12.40 11.57
C SER A 38 10.41 -11.23 11.08
N ILE A 39 9.34 -10.92 11.82
CA ILE A 39 8.51 -9.75 11.54
C ILE A 39 9.30 -8.43 11.67
N ASP A 40 10.32 -8.40 12.52
CA ASP A 40 11.20 -7.24 12.73
C ASP A 40 12.21 -7.04 11.59
N ASP A 41 12.45 -8.06 10.77
CA ASP A 41 13.30 -7.95 9.59
C ASP A 41 12.61 -7.21 8.44
N LEU A 42 11.28 -7.03 8.52
CA LEU A 42 10.51 -6.26 7.55
C LEU A 42 10.63 -4.78 7.80
N ARG A 43 11.14 -4.06 6.80
CA ARG A 43 11.24 -2.60 6.81
C ARG A 43 10.12 -2.00 5.97
N GLN A 44 9.20 -1.29 6.62
CA GLN A 44 8.20 -0.50 5.89
C GLN A 44 8.90 0.70 5.24
N ASP A 45 8.50 1.02 4.02
CA ASP A 45 8.97 2.22 3.34
C ASP A 45 8.70 3.48 4.20
N GLU A 46 9.72 4.33 4.34
CA GLU A 46 9.62 5.60 5.06
C GLU A 46 9.02 6.70 4.17
N ASP A 47 8.97 6.47 2.85
CA ASP A 47 8.38 7.41 1.91
C ASP A 47 6.87 7.57 2.18
N VAL A 48 6.48 8.84 2.32
CA VAL A 48 5.09 9.28 2.40
C VAL A 48 4.66 9.67 1.00
N LEU A 49 3.46 9.24 0.58
CA LEU A 49 2.90 9.60 -0.73
C LEU A 49 2.93 11.13 -0.91
N ASP A 50 3.54 11.57 -2.02
CA ASP A 50 3.68 12.98 -2.38
C ASP A 50 2.34 13.71 -2.36
N THR A 51 2.35 14.96 -1.90
CA THR A 51 1.15 15.80 -1.73
C THR A 51 0.38 16.03 -3.04
N TRP A 52 0.98 15.72 -4.19
CA TRP A 52 0.40 15.84 -5.53
C TRP A 52 -0.31 14.57 -6.03
N PHE A 53 -0.10 13.41 -5.40
CA PHE A 53 -0.79 12.17 -5.79
C PHE A 53 -2.30 12.23 -5.49
N SER A 54 -2.69 12.88 -4.40
CA SER A 54 -4.09 13.09 -4.02
C SER A 54 -4.84 14.05 -4.96
N SER A 55 -4.16 14.98 -5.62
CA SER A 55 -4.78 15.86 -6.62
C SER A 55 -5.18 15.12 -7.90
N TRP A 56 -4.50 14.01 -8.23
CA TRP A 56 -4.82 13.21 -9.43
C TRP A 56 -5.99 12.25 -9.23
N LEU A 57 -6.29 11.86 -7.98
CA LEU A 57 -7.44 11.01 -7.63
C LEU A 57 -8.76 11.79 -7.48
N TRP A 58 -8.70 13.12 -7.43
CA TRP A 58 -9.88 13.97 -7.22
C TRP A 58 -11.02 13.74 -8.24
N PRO A 59 -10.76 13.59 -9.56
CA PRO A 59 -11.82 13.31 -10.53
C PRO A 59 -12.48 11.94 -10.33
N ILE A 60 -11.76 10.95 -9.76
CA ILE A 60 -12.31 9.61 -9.52
C ILE A 60 -13.12 9.58 -8.21
N SER A 61 -12.66 10.29 -7.17
CA SER A 61 -13.36 10.33 -5.88
C SER A 61 -14.64 11.16 -5.88
N VAL A 62 -14.75 12.18 -6.74
CA VAL A 62 -15.92 13.08 -6.77
C VAL A 62 -17.11 12.46 -7.51
N PHE A 63 -16.86 11.63 -8.52
CA PHE A 63 -17.91 11.15 -9.41
C PHE A 63 -18.34 9.70 -9.15
N ASP A 64 -17.66 8.98 -8.25
CA ASP A 64 -17.98 7.59 -7.82
C ASP A 64 -18.37 6.65 -8.98
N GLY A 65 -17.76 6.84 -10.16
CA GLY A 65 -18.22 6.24 -11.42
C GLY A 65 -18.07 4.73 -11.53
N PHE A 66 -17.56 4.07 -10.49
CA PHE A 66 -17.46 2.61 -10.40
C PHE A 66 -18.48 1.98 -9.43
N ASN A 67 -19.02 2.73 -8.46
CA ASN A 67 -19.97 2.19 -7.48
C ASN A 67 -21.43 2.47 -7.83
N ASP A 68 -21.73 3.50 -8.64
CA ASP A 68 -23.09 3.83 -9.08
C ASP A 68 -23.16 4.10 -10.60
N PRO A 69 -23.54 3.10 -11.42
CA PRO A 69 -23.69 3.27 -12.86
C PRO A 69 -24.86 4.17 -13.29
N ASP A 70 -25.75 4.57 -12.36
CA ASP A 70 -26.93 5.42 -12.61
C ASP A 70 -26.82 6.81 -11.95
N ASN A 71 -25.59 7.28 -11.70
CA ASN A 71 -25.35 8.61 -11.14
C ASN A 71 -25.91 9.71 -12.08
N LYS A 72 -26.81 10.55 -11.55
CA LYS A 72 -27.53 11.60 -12.30
C LYS A 72 -26.73 12.89 -12.53
N ASP A 73 -25.54 12.98 -11.95
CA ASP A 73 -24.63 14.13 -12.05
C ASP A 73 -23.49 13.91 -13.08
N ILE A 74 -23.57 12.86 -13.92
CA ILE A 74 -22.71 12.64 -15.10
C ILE A 74 -23.46 13.00 -16.39
#